data_AF-A0A9X0DLS0-F1
#
_entry.id   AF-A0A9X0DLS0-F1
#
_cell.length_a   1.000
_cell.length_b   1.000
_cell.length_c   1.000
_cell.angle_alpha   90.00
_cell.angle_beta   90.00
_cell.angle_gamma   90.00
#
_symmetry.space_group_name_H-M   'P 1'
#
loop_
_entity.id
_entity.type
_entity.pdbx_description
1 polymer ?
#
loop_
_entity_poly.entity_id
_entity_poly.type
_entity_poly.pdbx_seq_one_letter_code
_entity_poly.pdbx_strand_id
1 'polypeptide(L)'
;MIWTFLDQITSMRHTSMKVRWAFLFPNSIHTNFFFAELMECDLAAIVRSGQPLTDAHFQSFIYQILCGLKYIHSANVLHRDLKPGNLLVNADCELKICDFGLARGFSVDPEENAGYMTEYVATRWYRAPEIMLSFQSYTKAIDVWSVGCILAELLGGRPFFKGRDYVDQLNQILHILGTPNEETLSRIGSPRAQEYVRNLPYMAKRPFPTLFPNANPDALDLLDHMLAFDPSSRIDVETALEHPYLHIWHDASDEPGCPTTFNFDFEVVEDVGEIRKLILEEVHRFRQHVRVQPGQQGQNNGPQVPIPQDQASWRAEDPRPQEAYGQGPNDLEQDLQGGLDAMRS
;
A
#
# COMPACT_ATOMS: atom_id res chain seq x y z
N MET A 1 5.05 -14.95 8.00
CA MET A 1 4.26 -14.64 9.21
C MET A 1 3.19 -13.61 8.95
N ILE A 2 3.44 -12.54 8.18
CA ILE A 2 2.36 -11.69 7.66
C ILE A 2 1.34 -12.46 6.77
N TRP A 3 1.71 -13.66 6.33
CA TRP A 3 0.90 -14.54 5.50
C TRP A 3 -0.28 -15.18 6.25
N THR A 4 -0.20 -15.38 7.57
CA THR A 4 -1.33 -15.83 8.41
C THR A 4 -2.35 -14.72 8.63
N PHE A 5 -1.89 -13.47 8.69
CA PHE A 5 -2.74 -12.29 8.69
C PHE A 5 -3.56 -12.21 7.41
N LEU A 6 -2.93 -12.50 6.27
CA LEU A 6 -3.58 -12.58 4.98
C LEU A 6 -4.60 -13.73 4.90
N ASP A 7 -4.44 -14.82 5.66
CA ASP A 7 -5.47 -15.87 5.77
C ASP A 7 -6.66 -15.46 6.65
N GLN A 8 -6.44 -14.72 7.76
CA GLN A 8 -7.54 -14.15 8.56
C GLN A 8 -8.39 -13.18 7.73
N ILE A 9 -7.74 -12.39 6.87
CA ILE A 9 -8.38 -11.54 5.85
C ILE A 9 -9.25 -12.38 4.88
N THR A 10 -8.84 -13.62 4.54
CA THR A 10 -9.53 -14.46 3.53
C THR A 10 -10.76 -15.22 4.03
N SER A 11 -11.00 -15.31 5.34
CA SER A 11 -12.15 -16.04 5.90
C SER A 11 -13.47 -15.25 5.87
N MET A 12 -13.40 -13.95 5.56
CA MET A 12 -14.59 -13.11 5.44
C MET A 12 -15.24 -13.29 4.07
N ARG A 13 -16.58 -13.21 4.06
CA ARG A 13 -17.39 -13.22 2.83
C ARG A 13 -17.19 -11.96 1.95
N HIS A 14 -16.29 -11.07 2.32
CA HIS A 14 -16.01 -9.84 1.61
C HIS A 14 -15.09 -10.10 0.41
N THR A 15 -15.55 -9.76 -0.78
CA THR A 15 -15.00 -10.10 -2.10
C THR A 15 -13.66 -9.42 -2.42
N SER A 16 -13.30 -8.35 -1.70
CA SER A 16 -12.11 -7.52 -2.02
C SER A 16 -10.77 -8.09 -1.52
N MET A 17 -10.70 -9.22 -0.81
CA MET A 17 -9.42 -9.81 -0.39
C MET A 17 -9.49 -11.34 -0.27
N LYS A 18 -9.84 -12.03 -1.37
CA LYS A 18 -9.59 -13.46 -1.48
C LYS A 18 -8.24 -13.71 -2.12
N VAL A 19 -7.27 -14.14 -1.33
CA VAL A 19 -6.04 -14.74 -1.86
C VAL A 19 -5.80 -16.06 -1.14
N ARG A 20 -6.14 -17.17 -1.80
CA ARG A 20 -5.96 -18.51 -1.22
C ARG A 20 -4.54 -18.99 -1.42
N TRP A 21 -3.72 -18.82 -0.39
CA TRP A 21 -2.37 -19.35 -0.34
C TRP A 21 -2.37 -20.88 -0.31
N ALA A 22 -1.44 -21.54 -0.98
CA ALA A 22 -1.07 -22.91 -0.68
C ALA A 22 0.43 -23.05 -0.95
N PHE A 23 1.08 -24.01 -0.30
CA PHE A 23 2.50 -24.25 -0.46
C PHE A 23 2.75 -25.68 -0.95
N LEU A 24 3.52 -25.81 -2.03
CA LEU A 24 4.09 -27.08 -2.48
C LEU A 24 5.62 -26.99 -2.40
N PHE A 25 6.24 -28.03 -1.84
CA PHE A 25 7.68 -28.22 -1.91
C PHE A 25 7.99 -29.24 -3.02
N PRO A 26 8.59 -28.84 -4.16
CA PRO A 26 9.30 -29.78 -5.00
C PRO A 26 10.73 -29.91 -4.48
N ASN A 27 10.95 -30.71 -3.43
CA ASN A 27 12.26 -31.21 -2.94
C ASN A 27 13.45 -30.22 -2.77
N SER A 28 13.24 -28.91 -2.90
CA SER A 28 14.24 -27.84 -2.82
C SER A 28 13.85 -26.83 -1.74
N ILE A 29 14.80 -26.53 -0.87
CA ILE A 29 14.62 -25.84 0.43
C ILE A 29 14.70 -24.30 0.29
N HIS A 30 14.82 -23.80 -0.94
CA HIS A 30 15.08 -22.38 -1.24
C HIS A 30 13.92 -21.67 -1.95
N THR A 31 12.86 -22.37 -2.33
CA THR A 31 11.77 -21.80 -3.12
C THR A 31 10.43 -22.17 -2.50
N ASN A 32 9.68 -21.14 -2.09
CA ASN A 32 8.31 -21.28 -1.61
C ASN A 32 7.36 -20.94 -2.76
N PHE A 33 6.44 -21.85 -3.05
CA PHE A 33 5.35 -21.60 -3.99
C PHE A 33 4.14 -21.09 -3.24
N PHE A 34 3.48 -20.10 -3.82
CA PHE A 34 2.28 -19.47 -3.31
C PHE A 34 1.17 -19.66 -4.34
N PHE A 35 0.12 -20.41 -4.00
CA PHE A 35 -1.11 -20.41 -4.78
C PHE A 35 -1.97 -19.21 -4.39
N ALA A 36 -2.85 -18.72 -5.25
CA ALA A 36 -3.65 -17.53 -4.98
C ALA A 36 -4.91 -17.58 -5.85
N GLU A 37 -5.88 -16.73 -5.54
CA GLU A 37 -6.90 -16.41 -6.54
C GLU A 37 -6.22 -15.77 -7.75
N LEU A 38 -6.62 -16.19 -8.95
CA LEU A 38 -6.08 -15.61 -10.17
C LEU A 38 -6.73 -14.24 -10.38
N MET A 39 -5.89 -13.21 -10.44
CA MET A 39 -6.27 -11.86 -10.84
C MET A 39 -5.64 -11.57 -12.20
N GLU A 40 -6.41 -10.99 -13.11
CA GLU A 40 -6.03 -10.82 -14.52
C GLU A 40 -4.91 -9.80 -14.69
N CYS A 41 -4.94 -8.71 -13.93
CA CYS A 41 -3.95 -7.64 -14.01
C CYS A 41 -3.89 -6.82 -12.73
N ASP A 42 -2.98 -5.84 -12.70
CA ASP A 42 -2.93 -4.80 -11.68
C ASP A 42 -3.59 -3.50 -12.17
N LEU A 43 -3.98 -2.63 -11.24
CA LEU A 43 -4.61 -1.35 -11.54
C LEU A 43 -3.67 -0.44 -12.36
N ALA A 44 -2.35 -0.58 -12.21
CA ALA A 44 -1.40 0.18 -13.01
C ALA A 44 -1.47 -0.21 -14.50
N ALA A 45 -1.67 -1.50 -14.80
CA ALA A 45 -1.87 -2.00 -16.16
C ALA A 45 -3.17 -1.46 -16.75
N ILE A 46 -4.24 -1.42 -15.95
CA ILE A 46 -5.53 -0.81 -16.34
C ILE A 46 -5.33 0.67 -16.70
N VAL A 47 -4.70 1.47 -15.84
CA VAL A 47 -4.46 2.90 -16.09
C VAL A 47 -3.58 3.10 -17.34
N ARG A 48 -2.49 2.31 -17.49
CA ARG A 48 -1.59 2.40 -18.65
C ARG A 48 -2.24 1.98 -19.97
N SER A 49 -3.21 1.08 -19.93
CA SER A 49 -3.89 0.62 -21.15
C SER A 49 -4.67 1.75 -21.85
N GLY A 50 -5.02 2.81 -21.10
CA GLY A 50 -5.86 3.90 -21.61
C GLY A 50 -7.29 3.45 -21.92
N GLN A 51 -7.71 2.27 -21.44
CA GLN A 51 -9.08 1.83 -21.58
C GLN A 51 -10.03 2.85 -20.92
N PRO A 52 -11.21 3.12 -21.51
CA PRO A 52 -12.14 4.08 -20.92
C PRO A 52 -12.60 3.61 -19.53
N LEU A 53 -12.30 4.41 -18.50
CA LEU A 53 -12.83 4.26 -17.16
C LEU A 53 -13.83 5.38 -16.88
N THR A 54 -14.91 5.06 -16.19
CA THR A 54 -15.94 6.02 -15.78
C THR A 54 -15.77 6.38 -14.31
N ASP A 55 -16.42 7.46 -13.87
CA ASP A 55 -16.47 7.86 -12.46
C ASP A 55 -16.92 6.70 -11.54
N ALA A 56 -17.90 5.90 -11.99
CA ALA A 56 -18.36 4.72 -11.26
C ALA A 56 -17.26 3.65 -11.06
N HIS A 57 -16.35 3.49 -12.03
CA HIS A 57 -15.19 2.61 -11.85
C HIS A 57 -14.23 3.18 -10.80
N PHE A 58 -13.99 4.49 -10.82
CA PHE A 58 -13.14 5.15 -9.82
C PHE A 58 -13.73 5.02 -8.42
N GLN A 59 -15.04 5.29 -8.25
CA GLN A 59 -15.76 5.11 -6.99
C GLN A 59 -15.62 3.66 -6.49
N SER A 60 -15.85 2.67 -7.37
CA SER A 60 -15.75 1.25 -7.00
C SER A 60 -14.32 0.87 -6.56
N PHE A 61 -13.29 1.29 -7.30
CA PHE A 61 -11.91 0.98 -6.91
C PHE A 61 -11.51 1.66 -5.59
N ILE A 62 -11.82 2.94 -5.41
CA ILE A 62 -11.51 3.65 -4.16
C ILE A 62 -12.27 3.05 -2.97
N TYR A 63 -13.55 2.72 -3.15
CA TYR A 63 -14.34 2.03 -2.14
C TYR A 63 -13.70 0.71 -1.72
N GLN A 64 -13.37 -0.17 -2.68
CA GLN A 64 -12.78 -1.47 -2.39
C GLN A 64 -11.39 -1.36 -1.72
N ILE A 65 -10.58 -0.37 -2.10
CA ILE A 65 -9.30 -0.08 -1.42
C ILE A 65 -9.55 0.32 0.04
N LEU A 66 -10.49 1.23 0.30
CA LEU A 66 -10.80 1.69 1.66
C LEU A 66 -11.39 0.59 2.53
N CYS A 67 -12.25 -0.30 1.99
CA CYS A 67 -12.74 -1.47 2.71
C CYS A 67 -11.60 -2.40 3.14
N GLY A 68 -10.68 -2.70 2.22
CA GLY A 68 -9.48 -3.49 2.54
C GLY A 68 -8.60 -2.79 3.58
N LEU A 69 -8.44 -1.47 3.46
CA LEU A 69 -7.62 -0.68 4.36
C LEU A 69 -8.21 -0.57 5.77
N LYS A 70 -9.53 -0.44 5.92
CA LYS A 70 -10.25 -0.47 7.20
C LYS A 70 -9.93 -1.75 7.97
N TYR A 71 -9.93 -2.89 7.26
CA TYR A 71 -9.58 -4.17 7.86
C TYR A 71 -8.11 -4.23 8.28
N ILE A 72 -7.18 -3.84 7.39
CA ILE A 72 -5.74 -3.82 7.66
C ILE A 72 -5.44 -2.93 8.88
N HIS A 73 -6.00 -1.72 8.90
CA HIS A 73 -5.78 -0.72 9.94
C HIS A 73 -6.39 -1.12 11.28
N SER A 74 -7.57 -1.73 11.31
CA SER A 74 -8.19 -2.22 12.55
C SER A 74 -7.39 -3.36 13.19
N ALA A 75 -6.52 -4.03 12.42
CA ALA A 75 -5.56 -4.99 12.96
C ALA A 75 -4.23 -4.36 13.43
N ASN A 76 -4.10 -3.03 13.43
CA ASN A 76 -2.84 -2.31 13.70
C ASN A 76 -1.71 -2.66 12.71
N VAL A 77 -2.06 -2.86 11.45
CA VAL A 77 -1.09 -3.02 10.35
C VAL A 77 -1.12 -1.77 9.48
N LEU A 78 0.06 -1.33 9.03
CA LEU A 78 0.21 -0.33 7.97
C LEU A 78 0.71 -1.02 6.71
N HIS A 79 0.16 -0.66 5.55
CA HIS A 79 0.61 -1.26 4.30
C HIS A 79 1.93 -0.65 3.80
N ARG A 80 2.06 0.69 3.88
CA ARG A 80 3.26 1.48 3.56
C ARG A 80 3.73 1.50 2.09
N ASP A 81 3.09 0.75 1.21
CA ASP A 81 3.42 0.67 -0.23
C ASP A 81 2.18 0.50 -1.10
N LEU A 82 1.08 1.18 -0.74
CA LEU A 82 -0.09 1.23 -1.61
C LEU A 82 0.27 2.01 -2.88
N LYS A 83 0.10 1.35 -4.03
CA LYS A 83 0.29 1.89 -5.37
C LYS A 83 -0.53 1.07 -6.35
N PRO A 84 -0.87 1.58 -7.55
CA PRO A 84 -1.68 0.84 -8.52
C PRO A 84 -1.11 -0.55 -8.89
N GLY A 85 0.22 -0.74 -8.83
CA GLY A 85 0.85 -2.04 -9.08
C GLY A 85 0.63 -3.09 -7.98
N ASN A 86 0.23 -2.65 -6.78
CA ASN A 86 -0.07 -3.51 -5.62
C ASN A 86 -1.59 -3.69 -5.42
N LEU A 87 -2.39 -3.32 -6.43
CA LEU A 87 -3.84 -3.44 -6.44
C LEU A 87 -4.23 -4.33 -7.62
N LEU A 88 -4.53 -5.59 -7.33
CA LEU A 88 -4.91 -6.57 -8.35
C LEU A 88 -6.37 -6.41 -8.72
N VAL A 89 -6.70 -6.55 -10.00
CA VAL A 89 -8.06 -6.36 -10.54
C VAL A 89 -8.42 -7.50 -11.49
N ASN A 90 -9.65 -8.00 -11.37
CA ASN A 90 -10.19 -9.03 -12.26
C ASN A 90 -11.19 -8.49 -13.30
N ALA A 91 -11.67 -9.35 -14.20
CA ALA A 91 -12.62 -8.96 -15.25
C ALA A 91 -13.96 -8.43 -14.71
N ASP A 92 -14.33 -8.82 -13.49
CA ASP A 92 -15.54 -8.35 -12.80
C ASP A 92 -15.31 -7.02 -12.04
N CYS A 93 -14.13 -6.39 -12.20
CA CYS A 93 -13.70 -5.18 -11.47
C CYS A 93 -13.65 -5.35 -9.95
N GLU A 94 -13.48 -6.59 -9.46
CA GLU A 94 -13.11 -6.83 -8.08
C GLU A 94 -11.63 -6.48 -7.91
N LEU A 95 -11.35 -5.69 -6.87
CA LEU A 95 -10.02 -5.21 -6.53
C LEU A 95 -9.54 -5.87 -5.26
N LYS A 96 -8.28 -6.29 -5.24
CA LYS A 96 -7.61 -6.82 -4.04
C LYS A 96 -6.25 -6.18 -3.80
N ILE A 97 -6.01 -5.80 -2.55
CA ILE A 97 -4.72 -5.28 -2.11
C ILE A 97 -3.73 -6.44 -1.97
N CYS A 98 -2.53 -6.30 -2.52
CA CYS A 98 -1.45 -7.28 -2.43
C CYS A 98 -0.11 -6.64 -2.03
N ASP A 99 0.91 -7.49 -1.86
CA ASP A 99 2.28 -7.09 -1.53
C ASP A 99 2.45 -6.38 -0.18
N PHE A 100 2.36 -7.19 0.88
CA PHE A 100 2.60 -6.78 2.26
C PHE A 100 4.07 -6.90 2.68
N GLY A 101 5.02 -6.97 1.72
CA GLY A 101 6.44 -7.11 2.04
C GLY A 101 7.00 -5.97 2.90
N LEU A 102 6.45 -4.78 2.68
CA LEU A 102 6.80 -3.55 3.40
C LEU A 102 5.82 -3.21 4.55
N ALA A 103 4.82 -4.06 4.78
CA ALA A 103 3.83 -3.81 5.82
C ALA A 103 4.43 -4.03 7.22
N ARG A 104 4.03 -3.19 8.17
CA ARG A 104 4.60 -3.18 9.53
C ARG A 104 3.53 -2.90 10.59
N GLY A 105 3.88 -3.23 11.83
CA GLY A 105 3.06 -2.93 12.98
C GLY A 105 2.94 -1.44 13.23
N PHE A 106 1.75 -1.04 13.64
CA PHE A 106 1.49 0.27 14.21
C PHE A 106 1.27 0.11 15.71
N SER A 107 2.11 0.77 16.51
CA SER A 107 1.84 0.95 17.93
C SER A 107 1.37 2.37 18.21
N VAL A 108 0.60 2.54 19.28
CA VAL A 108 0.29 3.87 19.81
C VAL A 108 1.51 4.46 20.52
N ASP A 109 2.45 3.61 20.97
CA ASP A 109 3.70 4.03 21.60
C ASP A 109 4.72 4.48 20.52
N PRO A 110 5.14 5.76 20.50
CA PRO A 110 6.15 6.25 19.57
C PRO A 110 7.52 5.56 19.69
N GLU A 111 7.88 5.04 20.87
CA GLU A 111 9.17 4.35 21.08
C GLU A 111 9.19 3.00 20.37
N GLU A 112 8.06 2.28 20.35
CA GLU A 112 7.90 1.05 19.58
C GLU A 112 7.93 1.35 18.07
N ASN A 113 7.46 2.53 17.65
CA ASN A 113 7.46 2.96 16.25
C ASN A 113 8.85 3.37 15.69
N ALA A 114 9.82 3.64 16.56
CA ALA A 114 11.12 4.21 16.17
C ALA A 114 12.05 3.24 15.43
N GLY A 115 11.85 1.92 15.59
CA GLY A 115 12.66 0.88 14.93
C GLY A 115 12.38 0.69 13.44
N TYR A 116 11.32 1.30 12.89
CA TYR A 116 10.72 0.92 11.60
C TYR A 116 11.21 1.73 10.37
N MET A 117 12.36 2.39 10.50
CA MET A 117 12.82 3.48 9.62
C MET A 117 13.49 3.05 8.31
N THR A 118 13.72 1.75 8.08
CA THR A 118 14.55 1.27 6.96
C THR A 118 13.74 0.51 5.91
N GLU A 119 13.25 1.19 4.87
CA GLU A 119 13.06 0.56 3.56
C GLU A 119 12.96 1.59 2.41
N TYR A 120 14.13 1.94 1.87
CA TYR A 120 14.34 2.93 0.81
C TYR A 120 14.08 2.38 -0.60
N VAL A 121 13.57 1.15 -0.73
CA VAL A 121 13.42 0.44 -2.01
C VAL A 121 11.94 0.32 -2.37
N ALA A 122 11.33 1.43 -2.80
CA ALA A 122 10.01 1.41 -3.43
C ALA A 122 9.77 2.68 -4.25
N THR A 123 8.72 2.66 -5.07
CA THR A 123 8.26 3.80 -5.86
C THR A 123 7.85 4.96 -4.95
N ARG A 124 8.63 6.06 -4.92
CA ARG A 124 8.39 7.21 -4.03
C ARG A 124 7.12 8.02 -4.32
N TRP A 125 6.53 7.82 -5.49
CA TRP A 125 5.43 8.65 -6.01
C TRP A 125 4.16 8.65 -5.14
N TYR A 126 3.95 7.58 -4.37
CA TYR A 126 2.79 7.40 -3.48
C TYR A 126 3.13 7.58 -2.00
N ARG A 127 4.40 7.90 -1.66
CA ARG A 127 4.81 8.06 -0.26
C ARG A 127 4.29 9.38 0.31
N ALA A 128 3.78 9.31 1.54
CA ALA A 128 3.29 10.47 2.27
C ALA A 128 4.42 11.46 2.62
N PRO A 129 4.16 12.78 2.68
CA PRO A 129 5.17 13.78 2.99
C PRO A 129 5.85 13.52 4.33
N GLU A 130 5.10 13.03 5.31
CA GLU A 130 5.63 12.76 6.64
C GLU A 130 6.64 11.60 6.69
N ILE A 131 6.55 10.65 5.74
CA ILE A 131 7.53 9.59 5.52
C ILE A 131 8.82 10.15 4.93
N MET A 132 8.72 11.16 4.06
CA MET A 132 9.89 11.79 3.44
C MET A 132 10.59 12.79 4.37
N LEU A 133 9.84 13.40 5.28
CA LEU A 133 10.28 14.49 6.16
C LEU A 133 10.64 14.02 7.57
N SER A 134 10.60 12.70 7.82
CA SER A 134 10.89 12.06 9.11
C SER A 134 10.08 12.64 10.26
N PHE A 135 8.76 12.75 10.11
CA PHE A 135 7.93 13.10 11.26
C PHE A 135 8.04 11.99 12.31
N GLN A 136 7.99 12.37 13.59
CA GLN A 136 8.10 11.42 14.71
C GLN A 136 6.86 10.54 14.89
N SER A 137 5.79 10.76 14.10
CA SER A 137 4.50 10.09 14.23
C SER A 137 4.04 9.51 12.89
N TYR A 138 4.39 8.25 12.61
CA TYR A 138 3.79 7.51 11.50
C TYR A 138 2.46 6.95 11.95
N THR A 139 1.40 7.25 11.21
CA THR A 139 0.04 6.79 11.51
C THR A 139 -0.56 6.10 10.31
N LYS A 140 -1.75 5.53 10.49
CA LYS A 140 -2.64 5.03 9.44
C LYS A 140 -2.84 6.03 8.27
N ALA A 141 -2.67 7.32 8.53
CA ALA A 141 -2.79 8.38 7.52
C ALA A 141 -1.84 8.20 6.33
N ILE A 142 -0.68 7.55 6.48
CA ILE A 142 0.29 7.36 5.38
C ILE A 142 -0.30 6.55 4.22
N ASP A 143 -1.14 5.57 4.54
CA ASP A 143 -1.80 4.74 3.54
C ASP A 143 -2.92 5.55 2.86
N VAL A 144 -3.65 6.39 3.60
CA VAL A 144 -4.69 7.28 3.03
C VAL A 144 -4.09 8.28 2.03
N TRP A 145 -2.91 8.83 2.29
CA TRP A 145 -2.20 9.65 1.31
C TRP A 145 -1.96 8.90 0.00
N SER A 146 -1.54 7.63 0.11
CA SER A 146 -1.28 6.77 -1.03
C SER A 146 -2.56 6.55 -1.84
N VAL A 147 -3.71 6.34 -1.17
CA VAL A 147 -5.04 6.26 -1.80
C VAL A 147 -5.40 7.56 -2.51
N GLY A 148 -5.12 8.73 -1.91
CA GLY A 148 -5.29 10.03 -2.57
C GLY A 148 -4.47 10.14 -3.86
N CYS A 149 -3.21 9.69 -3.84
CA CYS A 149 -2.37 9.65 -5.04
C CYS A 149 -2.93 8.72 -6.12
N ILE A 150 -3.49 7.56 -5.72
CA ILE A 150 -4.15 6.62 -6.63
C ILE A 150 -5.41 7.24 -7.25
N LEU A 151 -6.26 7.91 -6.46
CA LEU A 151 -7.44 8.62 -6.97
C LEU A 151 -7.05 9.71 -7.97
N ALA A 152 -6.04 10.53 -7.65
CA ALA A 152 -5.54 11.54 -8.58
C ALA A 152 -4.98 10.92 -9.88
N GLU A 153 -4.34 9.76 -9.79
CA GLU A 153 -3.86 9.03 -10.96
C GLU A 153 -4.99 8.43 -11.81
N LEU A 154 -6.06 7.92 -11.19
CA LEU A 154 -7.25 7.47 -11.90
C LEU A 154 -7.93 8.63 -12.66
N LEU A 155 -8.06 9.79 -12.01
CA LEU A 155 -8.62 11.00 -12.62
C LEU A 155 -7.73 11.57 -13.74
N GLY A 156 -6.41 11.48 -13.59
CA GLY A 156 -5.43 12.06 -14.51
C GLY A 156 -4.87 11.12 -15.58
N GLY A 157 -5.11 9.81 -15.45
CA GLY A 157 -4.54 8.76 -16.30
C GLY A 157 -3.01 8.60 -16.19
N ARG A 158 -2.38 9.17 -15.17
CA ARG A 158 -0.92 9.14 -14.96
C ARG A 158 -0.55 9.41 -13.50
N PRO A 159 0.62 8.96 -13.02
CA PRO A 159 1.09 9.26 -11.67
C PRO A 159 1.04 10.75 -11.35
N PHE A 160 0.45 11.09 -10.21
CA PHE A 160 0.17 12.49 -9.85
C PHE A 160 1.40 13.26 -9.38
N PHE A 161 2.19 12.68 -8.46
CA PHE A 161 3.47 13.21 -8.01
C PHE A 161 4.61 12.31 -8.48
N LYS A 162 5.27 12.68 -9.57
CA LYS A 162 6.28 11.85 -10.24
C LYS A 162 7.69 12.40 -10.03
N GLY A 163 8.10 12.48 -8.76
CA GLY A 163 9.42 12.95 -8.35
C GLY A 163 10.56 12.05 -8.83
N ARG A 164 11.61 12.66 -9.37
CA ARG A 164 12.85 11.98 -9.79
C ARG A 164 13.70 11.55 -8.60
N ASP A 165 13.74 12.40 -7.58
CA ASP A 165 14.44 12.23 -6.31
C ASP A 165 13.56 12.77 -5.16
N TYR A 166 14.07 12.81 -3.93
CA TYR A 166 13.29 13.26 -2.78
C TYR A 166 12.93 14.75 -2.83
N VAL A 167 13.86 15.58 -3.29
CA VAL A 167 13.68 17.03 -3.37
C VAL A 167 12.66 17.37 -4.45
N ASP A 168 12.79 16.76 -5.63
CA ASP A 168 11.85 16.89 -6.74
C ASP A 168 10.45 16.39 -6.36
N GLN A 169 10.35 15.28 -5.62
CA GLN A 169 9.07 14.77 -5.09
C GLN A 169 8.43 15.77 -4.13
N LEU A 170 9.18 16.31 -3.17
CA LEU A 170 8.68 17.31 -2.22
C LEU A 170 8.23 18.59 -2.94
N ASN A 171 9.02 19.08 -3.90
CA ASN A 171 8.68 20.25 -4.69
C ASN A 171 7.40 20.06 -5.51
N GLN A 172 7.20 18.87 -6.11
CA GLN A 172 5.97 18.57 -6.83
C GLN A 172 4.74 18.59 -5.91
N ILE A 173 4.88 18.05 -4.69
CA ILE A 173 3.82 18.09 -3.67
C ILE A 173 3.49 19.54 -3.29
N LEU A 174 4.50 20.34 -2.93
CA LEU A 174 4.34 21.75 -2.53
C LEU A 174 3.79 22.62 -3.66
N HIS A 175 4.12 22.32 -4.92
CA HIS A 175 3.61 23.05 -6.07
C HIS A 175 2.09 22.87 -6.26
N ILE A 176 1.51 21.77 -5.77
CA ILE A 176 0.07 21.52 -5.81
C ILE A 176 -0.60 21.97 -4.51
N LEU A 177 -0.08 21.53 -3.37
CA LEU A 177 -0.71 21.76 -2.06
C LEU A 177 -0.40 23.15 -1.47
N GLY A 178 0.60 23.84 -1.99
CA GLY A 178 1.09 25.10 -1.49
C GLY A 178 2.10 24.96 -0.35
N THR A 179 2.64 26.09 0.10
CA THR A 179 3.54 26.15 1.25
C THR A 179 2.76 25.84 2.53
N PRO A 180 3.15 24.82 3.33
CA PRO A 180 2.50 24.50 4.59
C PRO A 180 2.65 25.66 5.60
N ASN A 181 1.72 25.74 6.54
CA ASN A 181 1.77 26.75 7.59
C ASN A 181 2.90 26.46 8.60
N GLU A 182 3.25 27.43 9.45
CA GLU A 182 4.34 27.29 10.42
C GLU A 182 4.08 26.20 11.46
N GLU A 183 2.81 25.94 11.82
CA GLU A 183 2.47 24.86 12.74
C GLU A 183 2.88 23.50 12.16
N THR A 184 2.45 23.22 10.93
CA THR A 184 2.80 21.99 10.20
C THR A 184 4.31 21.91 9.93
N LEU A 185 4.97 23.01 9.58
CA LEU A 185 6.42 23.05 9.39
C LEU A 185 7.19 22.72 10.67
N SER A 186 6.73 23.22 11.82
CA SER A 186 7.39 22.99 13.10
C SER A 186 7.37 21.53 13.55
N ARG A 187 6.40 20.74 13.06
CA ARG A 187 6.24 19.31 13.35
C ARG A 187 7.16 18.41 12.53
N ILE A 188 7.79 18.93 11.47
CA ILE A 188 8.76 18.18 10.66
C ILE A 188 9.98 17.82 11.54
N GLY A 189 10.33 16.55 11.64
CA GLY A 189 11.42 16.10 12.52
C GLY A 189 12.83 16.45 12.02
N SER A 190 12.99 16.74 10.72
CA SER A 190 14.29 17.10 10.12
C SER A 190 14.51 18.62 10.06
N PRO A 191 15.49 19.19 10.80
CA PRO A 191 15.80 20.61 10.74
C PRO A 191 16.20 21.09 9.35
N ARG A 192 16.91 20.24 8.58
CA ARG A 192 17.30 20.55 7.19
C ARG A 192 16.09 20.67 6.28
N ALA A 193 15.13 19.75 6.42
CA ALA A 193 13.91 19.79 5.62
C ALA A 193 13.04 21.00 5.98
N GLN A 194 12.96 21.37 7.27
CA GLN A 194 12.32 22.61 7.69
C GLN A 194 12.98 23.84 7.05
N GLU A 195 14.31 23.95 7.12
CA GLU A 195 15.05 25.08 6.53
C GLU A 195 14.84 25.13 5.00
N TYR A 196 14.89 23.98 4.33
CA TYR A 196 14.64 23.87 2.90
C TYR A 196 13.26 24.44 2.52
N VAL A 197 12.19 23.99 3.19
CA VAL A 197 10.83 24.45 2.87
C VAL A 197 10.63 25.93 3.22
N ARG A 198 11.23 26.43 4.32
CA ARG A 198 11.17 27.86 4.69
C ARG A 198 11.89 28.77 3.68
N ASN A 199 12.92 28.27 3.01
CA ASN A 199 13.67 29.03 2.01
C ASN A 199 13.03 29.02 0.62
N LEU A 200 12.02 28.17 0.38
CA LEU A 200 11.27 28.18 -0.86
C LEU A 200 10.37 29.44 -0.95
N PRO A 201 10.15 29.97 -2.17
CA PRO A 201 9.16 31.03 -2.36
C PRO A 201 7.76 30.52 -1.98
N TYR A 202 6.92 31.43 -1.48
CA TYR A 202 5.54 31.10 -1.15
C TYR A 202 4.79 30.55 -2.38
N MET A 203 4.11 29.42 -2.19
CA MET A 203 3.27 28.77 -3.19
C MET A 203 1.83 28.71 -2.68
N ALA A 204 0.88 29.22 -3.47
CA ALA A 204 -0.54 29.07 -3.18
C ALA A 204 -1.02 27.67 -3.58
N LYS A 205 -1.93 27.08 -2.79
CA LYS A 205 -2.59 25.81 -3.13
C LYS A 205 -3.31 25.94 -4.47
N ARG A 206 -3.08 24.98 -5.36
CA ARG A 206 -3.79 24.87 -6.64
C ARG A 206 -5.09 24.10 -6.43
N PRO A 207 -6.26 24.69 -6.69
CA PRO A 207 -7.53 24.00 -6.48
C PRO A 207 -7.63 22.78 -7.41
N PHE A 208 -7.97 21.61 -6.88
CA PHE A 208 -8.14 20.38 -7.67
C PHE A 208 -9.11 20.52 -8.86
N PRO A 209 -10.21 21.31 -8.81
CA PRO A 209 -11.05 21.56 -9.98
C PRO A 209 -10.32 22.20 -11.17
N THR A 210 -9.22 22.92 -10.93
CA THR A 210 -8.38 23.47 -12.00
C THR A 210 -7.47 22.42 -12.63
N LEU A 211 -7.15 21.35 -11.90
CA LEU A 211 -6.32 20.24 -12.35
C LEU A 211 -7.15 19.18 -13.08
N PHE A 212 -8.38 18.95 -12.60
CA PHE A 212 -9.30 17.94 -13.09
C PHE A 212 -10.68 18.58 -13.40
N PRO A 213 -10.79 19.41 -14.45
CA PRO A 213 -11.99 20.22 -14.71
C PRO A 213 -13.26 19.43 -15.06
N ASN A 214 -13.10 18.18 -15.48
CA ASN A 214 -14.21 17.30 -15.88
C ASN A 214 -14.54 16.24 -14.82
N ALA A 215 -13.84 16.25 -13.67
CA ALA A 215 -14.04 15.27 -12.62
C ALA A 215 -15.28 15.60 -11.79
N ASN A 216 -15.86 14.57 -11.18
CA ASN A 216 -16.95 14.71 -10.23
C ASN A 216 -16.51 15.60 -9.03
N PRO A 217 -17.26 16.66 -8.68
CA PRO A 217 -16.93 17.51 -7.53
C PRO A 217 -16.71 16.75 -6.22
N ASP A 218 -17.51 15.71 -5.95
CA ASP A 218 -17.38 14.91 -4.73
C ASP A 218 -16.08 14.08 -4.75
N ALA A 219 -15.60 13.66 -5.93
CA ALA A 219 -14.30 12.99 -6.07
C ALA A 219 -13.16 13.94 -5.68
N LEU A 220 -13.26 15.20 -6.10
CA LEU A 220 -12.25 16.22 -5.82
C LEU A 220 -12.27 16.65 -4.36
N ASP A 221 -13.44 16.68 -3.73
CA ASP A 221 -13.58 16.94 -2.31
C ASP A 221 -12.94 15.81 -1.48
N LEU A 222 -13.23 14.54 -1.78
CA LEU A 222 -12.58 13.41 -1.13
C LEU A 222 -11.06 13.43 -1.35
N LEU A 223 -10.62 13.74 -2.58
CA LEU A 223 -9.21 13.85 -2.92
C LEU A 223 -8.50 14.93 -2.09
N ASP A 224 -9.14 16.08 -1.87
CA ASP A 224 -8.57 17.18 -1.08
C ASP A 224 -8.35 16.77 0.39
N HIS A 225 -9.31 16.02 0.94
CA HIS A 225 -9.25 15.48 2.30
C HIS A 225 -8.20 14.35 2.45
N MET A 226 -7.98 13.54 1.41
CA MET A 226 -6.94 12.51 1.41
C MET A 226 -5.53 13.09 1.21
N LEU A 227 -5.38 14.13 0.39
CA LEU A 227 -4.10 14.80 0.10
C LEU A 227 -3.82 16.00 1.01
N ALA A 228 -4.21 15.91 2.28
CA ALA A 228 -3.76 16.85 3.30
C ALA A 228 -2.26 16.64 3.59
N PHE A 229 -1.48 17.73 3.52
CA PHE A 229 -0.04 17.69 3.81
C PHE A 229 0.22 17.32 5.28
N ASP A 230 -0.52 17.92 6.21
CA ASP A 230 -0.47 17.55 7.63
C ASP A 230 -1.27 16.24 7.84
N PRO A 231 -0.65 15.16 8.32
CA PRO A 231 -1.36 13.89 8.54
C PRO A 231 -2.50 14.00 9.56
N SER A 232 -2.45 14.97 10.48
CA SER A 232 -3.53 15.19 11.47
C SER A 232 -4.79 15.85 10.87
N SER A 233 -4.66 16.47 9.69
CA SER A 233 -5.78 17.04 8.93
C SER A 233 -6.28 16.11 7.83
N ARG A 234 -5.66 14.93 7.69
CA ARG A 234 -6.02 13.93 6.68
C ARG A 234 -7.22 13.13 7.16
N ILE A 235 -8.19 12.91 6.28
CA ILE A 235 -9.35 12.06 6.57
C ILE A 235 -8.90 10.64 6.94
N ASP A 236 -9.55 10.03 7.94
CA ASP A 236 -9.34 8.63 8.25
C ASP A 236 -10.17 7.72 7.31
N VAL A 237 -9.90 6.42 7.34
CA VAL A 237 -10.51 5.46 6.41
C VAL A 237 -12.01 5.34 6.64
N GLU A 238 -12.43 5.34 7.89
CA GLU A 238 -13.83 5.24 8.31
C GLU A 238 -14.63 6.45 7.81
N THR A 239 -14.13 7.66 8.05
CA THR A 239 -14.77 8.90 7.56
C THR A 239 -14.75 8.97 6.04
N ALA A 240 -13.71 8.45 5.37
CA ALA A 240 -13.65 8.39 3.92
C ALA A 240 -14.71 7.45 3.31
N LEU A 241 -15.00 6.31 3.96
CA LEU A 241 -16.07 5.39 3.54
C LEU A 241 -17.46 6.03 3.64
N GLU A 242 -17.67 6.89 4.64
CA GLU A 242 -18.91 7.66 4.83
C GLU A 242 -19.06 8.86 3.88
N HIS A 243 -18.03 9.17 3.08
CA HIS A 243 -18.00 10.36 2.24
C HIS A 243 -19.08 10.33 1.13
N PRO A 244 -19.71 11.47 0.77
CA PRO A 244 -20.74 11.53 -0.29
C PRO A 244 -20.32 10.91 -1.62
N TYR A 245 -19.05 11.00 -1.98
CA TYR A 245 -18.51 10.37 -3.19
C TYR A 245 -18.72 8.84 -3.22
N LEU A 246 -18.79 8.16 -2.08
CA LEU A 246 -18.90 6.70 -1.99
C LEU A 246 -20.29 6.22 -1.53
N HIS A 247 -21.26 7.13 -1.38
CA HIS A 247 -22.58 6.82 -0.80
C HIS A 247 -23.37 5.68 -1.47
N ILE A 248 -23.12 5.41 -2.76
CA ILE A 248 -23.77 4.33 -3.51
C ILE A 248 -23.26 2.95 -3.07
N TRP A 249 -22.00 2.89 -2.65
CA TRP A 249 -21.29 1.66 -2.29
C TRP A 249 -21.25 1.43 -0.78
N HIS A 250 -21.27 2.51 0.00
CA HIS A 250 -21.15 2.44 1.46
C HIS A 250 -22.26 1.58 2.09
N ASP A 251 -21.82 0.55 2.81
CA ASP A 251 -22.66 -0.29 3.67
C ASP A 251 -21.84 -0.69 4.89
N ALA A 252 -22.07 0.01 6.01
CA ALA A 252 -21.37 -0.25 7.26
C ALA A 252 -21.48 -1.71 7.74
N SER A 253 -22.54 -2.45 7.35
CA SER A 253 -22.72 -3.86 7.72
C SER A 253 -21.85 -4.82 6.91
N ASP A 254 -21.40 -4.39 5.73
CA ASP A 254 -20.50 -5.14 4.84
C ASP A 254 -19.05 -4.61 4.90
N GLU A 255 -18.74 -3.72 5.84
CA GLU A 255 -17.40 -3.14 6.03
C GLU A 255 -16.78 -3.55 7.38
N PRO A 256 -16.45 -4.84 7.59
CA PRO A 256 -15.94 -5.34 8.86
C PRO A 256 -14.51 -4.86 9.16
N GLY A 257 -14.24 -4.65 10.44
CA GLY A 257 -12.87 -4.56 10.96
C GLY A 257 -12.29 -5.94 11.28
N CYS A 258 -10.97 -6.02 11.45
CA CYS A 258 -10.29 -7.23 11.89
C CYS A 258 -10.64 -7.53 13.36
N PRO A 259 -11.08 -8.76 13.69
CA PRO A 259 -11.48 -9.11 15.05
C PRO A 259 -10.31 -9.16 16.04
N THR A 260 -9.08 -9.28 15.55
CA THR A 260 -7.86 -9.36 16.36
C THR A 260 -6.77 -8.49 15.77
N THR A 261 -5.97 -7.86 16.62
CA THR A 261 -4.75 -7.17 16.17
C THR A 261 -3.72 -8.19 15.68
N PHE A 262 -2.88 -7.77 14.73
CA PHE A 262 -1.76 -8.58 14.27
C PHE A 262 -0.55 -8.39 15.19
N ASN A 263 0.13 -9.49 15.48
CA ASN A 263 1.31 -9.50 16.34
C ASN A 263 2.58 -9.55 15.47
N PHE A 264 3.49 -8.61 15.73
CA PHE A 264 4.75 -8.42 14.99
C PHE A 264 5.99 -8.91 15.75
N ASP A 265 5.83 -9.72 16.80
CA ASP A 265 6.94 -10.22 17.65
C ASP A 265 7.97 -11.04 16.85
N PHE A 266 7.64 -11.48 15.63
CA PHE A 266 8.58 -12.17 14.77
C PHE A 266 9.60 -11.26 14.08
N GLU A 267 9.36 -9.95 14.01
CA GLU A 267 10.26 -9.01 13.32
C GLU A 267 11.58 -8.79 14.07
N VAL A 268 11.62 -9.09 15.38
CA VAL A 268 12.86 -9.02 16.18
C VAL A 268 13.76 -10.26 16.01
N VAL A 269 13.29 -11.28 15.29
CA VAL A 269 14.08 -12.50 15.05
C VAL A 269 15.12 -12.22 13.97
N GLU A 270 16.39 -12.12 14.36
CA GLU A 270 17.49 -11.93 13.41
C GLU A 270 18.04 -13.25 12.83
N ASP A 271 17.82 -14.38 13.51
CA ASP A 271 18.36 -15.67 13.08
C ASP A 271 17.58 -16.26 11.89
N VAL A 272 18.29 -16.46 10.78
CA VAL A 272 17.71 -17.02 9.54
C VAL A 272 17.21 -18.46 9.74
N GLY A 273 17.84 -19.23 10.64
CA GLY A 273 17.40 -20.59 10.97
C GLY A 273 16.04 -20.60 11.67
N GLU A 274 15.85 -19.69 12.62
CA GLU A 274 14.60 -19.50 13.35
C GLU A 274 13.50 -18.93 12.47
N ILE A 275 13.80 -17.92 11.64
CA ILE A 275 12.86 -17.41 10.62
C ILE A 275 12.38 -18.56 9.72
N ARG A 276 13.30 -19.42 9.26
CA ARG A 276 12.95 -20.58 8.43
C ARG A 276 12.02 -21.54 9.16
N LYS A 277 12.26 -21.82 10.44
CA LYS A 277 11.41 -22.68 11.27
C LYS A 277 10.01 -22.09 11.40
N LEU A 278 9.90 -20.81 11.70
CA LEU A 278 8.62 -20.10 11.81
C LEU A 278 7.84 -20.12 10.49
N ILE A 279 8.51 -19.93 9.35
CA ILE A 279 7.88 -20.07 8.02
C ILE A 279 7.34 -21.49 7.82
N LEU A 280 8.10 -22.53 8.18
CA LEU A 280 7.67 -23.92 8.00
C LEU A 280 6.48 -24.29 8.92
N GLU A 281 6.51 -23.85 10.17
CA GLU A 281 5.41 -24.03 11.13
C GLU A 281 4.14 -23.37 10.63
N GLU A 282 4.28 -22.15 10.10
CA GLU A 282 3.18 -21.39 9.52
C GLU A 282 2.56 -22.11 8.31
N VAL A 283 3.41 -22.56 7.37
CA VAL A 283 2.96 -23.36 6.21
C VAL A 283 2.22 -24.61 6.66
N HIS A 284 2.71 -25.30 7.69
CA HIS A 284 2.09 -26.51 8.20
C HIS A 284 0.73 -26.23 8.84
N ARG A 285 0.66 -25.21 9.71
CA ARG A 285 -0.57 -24.74 10.35
C ARG A 285 -1.63 -24.38 9.31
N PHE A 286 -1.24 -23.60 8.32
CA PHE A 286 -2.12 -23.19 7.24
C PHE A 286 -2.66 -24.39 6.44
N ARG A 287 -1.78 -25.34 6.06
CA ARG A 287 -2.19 -26.55 5.32
C ARG A 287 -3.17 -27.41 6.08
N GLN A 288 -3.05 -27.48 7.41
CA GLN A 288 -4.03 -28.17 8.25
C GLN A 288 -5.37 -27.43 8.25
N HIS A 289 -5.34 -26.10 8.40
CA HIS A 289 -6.55 -25.28 8.42
C HIS A 289 -7.39 -25.44 7.14
N VAL A 290 -6.78 -25.26 5.96
CA VAL A 290 -7.49 -25.31 4.67
C VAL A 290 -7.96 -26.70 4.27
N ARG A 291 -7.42 -27.77 4.87
CA ARG A 291 -7.84 -29.16 4.59
C ARG A 291 -9.01 -29.63 5.46
N VAL A 292 -9.39 -28.87 6.48
CA VAL A 292 -10.32 -29.32 7.54
C VAL A 292 -11.76 -28.78 7.40
N GLN A 293 -12.10 -27.89 6.46
CA GLN A 293 -13.50 -27.42 6.26
C GLN A 293 -13.96 -27.46 4.78
N PRO A 294 -15.23 -27.84 4.47
CA PRO A 294 -15.98 -28.99 4.99
C PRO A 294 -16.52 -29.92 3.86
N GLY A 295 -16.43 -31.23 4.08
CA GLY A 295 -17.00 -32.25 3.19
C GLY A 295 -16.70 -33.69 3.61
N GLN A 296 -16.72 -34.02 4.90
CA GLN A 296 -16.70 -35.40 5.37
C GLN A 296 -17.81 -35.65 6.40
N GLN A 297 -19.04 -35.67 5.89
CA GLN A 297 -19.96 -36.78 6.15
C GLN A 297 -20.42 -37.29 4.78
N GLY A 298 -19.86 -38.41 4.32
CA GLY A 298 -20.29 -39.07 3.09
C GLY A 298 -19.17 -39.70 2.27
N GLN A 299 -19.23 -41.03 2.15
CA GLN A 299 -18.41 -41.97 1.39
C GLN A 299 -17.85 -41.57 0.00
N ASN A 300 -16.69 -42.18 -0.30
CA ASN A 300 -16.15 -42.62 -1.60
C ASN A 300 -15.36 -41.66 -2.54
N ASN A 301 -14.11 -42.10 -2.80
CA ASN A 301 -13.27 -41.94 -4.01
C ASN A 301 -13.54 -40.77 -4.97
N GLY A 302 -12.71 -39.71 -4.88
CA GLY A 302 -12.47 -38.74 -5.95
C GLY A 302 -10.98 -38.68 -6.32
N PRO A 303 -10.61 -38.44 -7.59
CA PRO A 303 -9.27 -38.71 -8.11
C PRO A 303 -8.23 -37.74 -7.52
N GLN A 304 -7.13 -38.30 -7.00
CA GLN A 304 -5.92 -37.55 -6.70
C GLN A 304 -5.41 -36.88 -7.97
N VAL A 305 -5.27 -35.55 -7.94
CA VAL A 305 -4.59 -34.80 -9.00
C VAL A 305 -3.12 -35.29 -9.05
N PRO A 306 -2.65 -35.89 -10.16
CA PRO A 306 -1.29 -36.40 -10.24
C PRO A 306 -0.29 -35.25 -10.28
N ILE A 307 0.83 -35.44 -9.58
CA ILE A 307 2.01 -34.58 -9.70
C ILE A 307 2.61 -34.82 -11.09
N PRO A 308 2.77 -33.81 -11.97
CA PRO A 308 3.46 -33.99 -13.23
C PRO A 308 4.93 -34.36 -12.98
N GLN A 309 5.38 -35.49 -13.53
CA GLN A 309 6.74 -36.00 -13.35
C GLN A 309 7.74 -35.51 -14.41
N ASP A 310 7.32 -34.65 -15.35
CA ASP A 310 8.19 -34.20 -16.44
C ASP A 310 8.95 -32.91 -16.10
N GLN A 311 10.19 -33.09 -15.69
CA GLN A 311 11.26 -32.08 -15.78
C GLN A 311 11.64 -31.87 -17.25
N ALA A 312 10.88 -31.08 -18.02
CA ALA A 312 11.41 -30.51 -19.25
C ALA A 312 10.59 -29.31 -19.74
N SER A 313 11.30 -28.20 -19.97
CA SER A 313 10.91 -27.04 -20.81
C SER A 313 10.00 -25.96 -20.22
N TRP A 314 10.34 -25.41 -19.05
CA TRP A 314 10.02 -23.99 -18.80
C TRP A 314 11.18 -23.15 -19.35
N ARG A 315 10.96 -22.52 -20.51
CA ARG A 315 11.89 -21.50 -21.03
C ARG A 315 11.84 -20.31 -20.07
N ALA A 316 13.01 -19.91 -19.58
CA ALA A 316 13.16 -18.71 -18.77
C ALA A 316 12.62 -17.51 -19.57
N GLU A 317 11.56 -16.88 -19.06
CA GLU A 317 11.18 -15.53 -19.48
C GLU A 317 12.18 -14.53 -18.88
N ASP A 318 12.44 -13.46 -19.63
CA ASP A 318 13.45 -12.46 -19.33
C ASP A 318 13.29 -11.85 -17.92
N PRO A 319 14.41 -11.52 -17.25
CA PRO A 319 14.36 -10.91 -15.93
C PRO A 319 13.60 -9.57 -15.99
N ARG A 320 12.68 -9.39 -15.03
CA ARG A 320 12.01 -8.11 -14.77
C ARG A 320 13.05 -6.98 -14.67
N PRO A 321 12.73 -5.75 -15.14
CA PRO A 321 13.66 -4.63 -15.07
C PRO A 321 14.20 -4.44 -13.65
N GLN A 322 15.52 -4.39 -13.51
CA GLN A 322 16.18 -4.08 -12.25
C GLN A 322 15.85 -2.64 -11.87
N GLU A 323 15.08 -2.46 -10.80
CA GLU A 323 14.95 -1.16 -10.14
C GLU A 323 16.26 -0.86 -9.39
N ALA A 324 16.81 0.32 -9.62
CA ALA A 324 18.13 0.71 -9.13
C ALA A 324 18.16 0.80 -7.60
N TYR A 325 19.16 0.15 -6.99
CA TYR A 325 19.46 0.19 -5.57
C TYR A 325 20.14 1.52 -5.19
N GLY A 326 19.49 2.34 -4.35
CA GLY A 326 20.08 3.54 -3.73
C GLY A 326 20.60 3.26 -2.31
N GLN A 327 21.63 3.98 -1.86
CA GLN A 327 22.33 3.75 -0.58
C GLN A 327 21.88 4.73 0.52
N GLY A 328 21.00 4.26 1.41
CA GLY A 328 20.91 4.71 2.81
C GLY A 328 20.29 6.09 3.12
N PRO A 329 20.07 6.40 4.43
CA PRO A 329 19.44 7.63 4.92
C PRO A 329 20.23 8.92 4.65
N ASN A 330 21.47 8.79 4.16
CA ASN A 330 22.27 9.91 3.76
C ASN A 330 21.74 10.59 2.49
N ASP A 331 20.93 9.92 1.64
CA ASP A 331 20.47 10.52 0.38
C ASP A 331 19.49 11.70 0.59
N LEU A 332 18.54 11.66 1.53
CA LEU A 332 17.68 12.83 1.78
C LEU A 332 18.51 14.01 2.29
N GLU A 333 19.39 13.76 3.25
CA GLU A 333 20.24 14.82 3.81
C GLU A 333 21.26 15.35 2.80
N GLN A 334 21.77 14.49 1.91
CA GLN A 334 22.66 14.85 0.81
C GLN A 334 21.91 15.57 -0.31
N ASP A 335 20.73 15.10 -0.71
CA ASP A 335 19.86 15.72 -1.71
C ASP A 335 19.40 17.11 -1.24
N LEU A 336 18.98 17.23 0.03
CA LEU A 336 18.64 18.51 0.64
C LEU A 336 19.85 19.45 0.71
N GLN A 337 21.04 18.91 0.99
CA GLN A 337 22.27 19.70 1.02
C GLN A 337 22.64 20.21 -0.38
N GLY A 338 22.56 19.36 -1.41
CA GLY A 338 22.71 19.77 -2.80
C GLY A 338 21.65 20.79 -3.24
N GLY A 339 20.41 20.63 -2.78
CA GLY A 339 19.31 21.57 -3.05
C GLY A 339 19.51 22.95 -2.41
N LEU A 340 19.98 22.99 -1.15
CA LEU A 340 20.30 24.24 -0.45
C LEU A 340 21.50 24.97 -1.08
N ASP A 341 22.53 24.22 -1.48
CA ASP A 341 23.72 24.80 -2.12
C ASP A 341 23.36 25.40 -3.49
N ALA A 342 22.51 24.73 -4.27
CA ALA A 342 22.01 25.23 -5.56
C ALA A 342 21.13 26.49 -5.46
N MET A 343 20.45 26.72 -4.31
CA MET A 343 19.70 27.96 -4.06
C MET A 343 20.60 29.13 -3.65
N ARG A 344 21.79 28.86 -3.14
CA ARG A 344 22.76 29.87 -2.65
C ARG A 344 23.77 30.30 -3.72
N SER A 345 23.93 29.51 -4.78
CA SER A 345 24.69 29.81 -6.00
C SER A 345 23.86 30.57 -7.03
#